data_AF-A0A7W0V6E5-F1
#
_entry.id   AF-A0A7W0V6E5-F1
#
_cell.length_a   1.000
_cell.length_b   1.000
_cell.length_c   1.000
_cell.angle_alpha   90.00
_cell.angle_beta   90.00
_cell.angle_gamma   90.00
#
_symmetry.space_group_name_H-M   'P 1'
#
loop_
_entity.id
_entity.type
_entity.pdbx_description
1 polymer ?
#
loop_
_entity_poly.entity_id
_entity_poly.type
_entity_poly.pdbx_seq_one_letter_code
_entity_poly.pdbx_strand_id
1 'polypeptide(L)'
;LTTICPAMTASQYYEGWTYNQGALALAFTMSWAVNLASLEARRANDDAAMNALNALYASIQGWYWSLPLAGFPPLAGEYGGYFQEWLAHPTYDDYWRRWSIDEDYGRLTVPALHVGGWYDIFLSGTVKNFTGMRGGAGSDLARDHQKLVIGPWTHMPWMPTSASSDGVEPSVVDDMQLRWFDQFLKDEETGARDAPVSLYIMGAEEWRDYEDWPPPGCEPMRWFLHSGGRANSRFGDGTLSLAAPGDEIADIFTADPIYPSLSLGGHSCCLSFVAPMGPADQRAAEELNSVLVYTSEPMRQPLELIGEVSVTLYAATSARDTDWTARLCEVFPDGRSINLQEGIVRARYRDSLSEPALLEPDRVYRYDIPLGPVGVRIAAGNRIRLQVAGSDFPQWDRNLHTGDALFGEGPTAAVVATQTVLHDREHPSHVTLPVMRIGEG
;
A
#
# COMPACT_ATOMS: atom_id res chain seq x y z
N LEU A 1 -12.91 0.42 -30.06
CA LEU A 1 -13.12 0.15 -28.63
C LEU A 1 -14.12 1.17 -28.13
N THR A 2 -15.21 0.75 -27.48
CA THR A 2 -16.32 1.66 -27.09
C THR A 2 -16.26 2.04 -25.62
N THR A 3 -15.90 1.09 -24.75
CA THR A 3 -15.78 1.27 -23.30
C THR A 3 -14.85 0.20 -22.72
N ILE A 4 -14.37 0.37 -21.49
CA ILE A 4 -13.52 -0.59 -20.76
C ILE A 4 -13.95 -0.74 -19.29
N CYS A 5 -13.54 -1.84 -18.65
CA CYS A 5 -13.73 -2.09 -17.21
C CYS A 5 -12.41 -2.54 -16.55
N PRO A 6 -11.41 -1.65 -16.38
CA PRO A 6 -10.19 -2.01 -15.65
C PRO A 6 -10.52 -2.32 -14.19
N ALA A 7 -10.24 -3.56 -13.76
CA ALA A 7 -10.47 -4.02 -12.39
C ALA A 7 -9.14 -4.37 -11.72
N MET A 8 -8.88 -3.75 -10.57
CA MET A 8 -7.71 -3.96 -9.73
C MET A 8 -6.42 -3.88 -10.54
N THR A 9 -6.19 -2.71 -11.14
CA THR A 9 -5.06 -2.47 -12.05
C THR A 9 -4.19 -1.33 -11.56
N ALA A 10 -2.87 -1.46 -11.69
CA ALA A 10 -1.96 -0.35 -11.47
C ALA A 10 -2.12 0.75 -12.53
N SER A 11 -1.59 1.94 -12.24
CA SER A 11 -1.54 3.09 -13.17
C SER A 11 -0.21 3.16 -13.96
N GLN A 12 0.76 2.34 -13.55
CA GLN A 12 2.04 2.12 -14.19
C GLN A 12 2.68 0.85 -13.60
N TYR A 13 3.87 0.47 -14.06
CA TYR A 13 4.52 -0.79 -13.65
C TYR A 13 5.72 -0.62 -12.71
N TYR A 14 6.22 0.60 -12.49
CA TYR A 14 7.19 0.86 -11.43
C TYR A 14 6.48 1.10 -10.10
N GLU A 15 5.90 2.29 -9.92
CA GLU A 15 5.26 2.70 -8.67
C GLU A 15 3.87 2.07 -8.52
N GLY A 16 3.66 1.31 -7.45
CA GLY A 16 2.40 0.62 -7.20
C GLY A 16 2.27 -0.73 -7.92
N TRP A 17 3.36 -1.27 -8.51
CA TRP A 17 3.37 -2.62 -9.08
C TRP A 17 4.66 -3.38 -8.77
N THR A 18 5.81 -2.98 -9.32
CA THR A 18 7.11 -3.59 -8.97
C THR A 18 7.69 -2.99 -7.70
N TYR A 19 7.61 -1.67 -7.56
CA TYR A 19 8.15 -0.90 -6.45
C TYR A 19 7.07 -0.06 -5.78
N ASN A 20 7.26 0.26 -4.51
CA ASN A 20 6.51 1.28 -3.79
C ASN A 20 7.53 2.21 -3.13
N GLN A 21 7.56 3.47 -3.54
CA GLN A 21 8.49 4.48 -3.02
C GLN A 21 9.95 3.99 -2.99
N GLY A 22 10.35 3.28 -4.06
CA GLY A 22 11.69 2.72 -4.25
C GLY A 22 12.00 1.41 -3.51
N ALA A 23 11.06 0.88 -2.71
CA ALA A 23 11.17 -0.47 -2.14
C ALA A 23 10.51 -1.50 -3.06
N LEU A 24 11.13 -2.66 -3.27
CA LEU A 24 10.58 -3.71 -4.12
C LEU A 24 9.38 -4.34 -3.42
N ALA A 25 8.24 -4.46 -4.09
CA ALA A 25 7.08 -5.23 -3.62
C ALA A 25 7.39 -6.74 -3.67
N LEU A 26 8.28 -7.19 -2.78
CA LEU A 26 8.99 -8.46 -2.85
C LEU A 26 8.06 -9.66 -2.94
N ALA A 27 7.11 -9.77 -2.02
CA ALA A 27 6.23 -10.92 -1.95
C ALA A 27 5.45 -11.09 -3.26
N PHE A 28 4.92 -9.99 -3.81
CA PHE A 28 4.17 -9.98 -5.07
C PHE A 28 5.08 -10.24 -6.27
N THR A 29 6.12 -9.44 -6.47
CA THR A 29 6.99 -9.51 -7.66
C THR A 29 7.69 -10.87 -7.80
N MET A 30 8.24 -11.42 -6.71
CA MET A 30 8.90 -12.72 -6.74
C MET A 30 7.91 -13.85 -7.01
N SER A 31 6.76 -13.86 -6.32
CA SER A 31 5.78 -14.95 -6.49
C SER A 31 5.10 -14.90 -7.86
N TRP A 32 4.80 -13.70 -8.36
CA TRP A 32 4.27 -13.48 -9.70
C TRP A 32 5.26 -13.91 -10.76
N ALA A 33 6.55 -13.59 -10.60
CA ALA A 33 7.57 -14.04 -11.52
C ALA A 33 7.67 -15.58 -11.61
N VAL A 34 7.60 -16.26 -10.46
CA VAL A 34 7.55 -17.73 -10.43
C VAL A 34 6.31 -18.27 -11.17
N ASN A 35 5.15 -17.63 -11.01
CA ASN A 35 3.94 -18.04 -11.69
C ASN A 35 4.04 -17.85 -13.22
N LEU A 36 4.54 -16.70 -13.67
CA LEU A 36 4.77 -16.47 -15.10
C LEU A 36 5.74 -17.50 -15.70
N ALA A 37 6.81 -17.84 -14.97
CA ALA A 37 7.80 -18.81 -15.43
C ALA A 37 7.18 -20.20 -15.57
N SER A 38 6.28 -20.60 -14.65
CA SER A 38 5.61 -21.90 -14.75
C SER A 38 4.65 -21.96 -15.94
N LEU A 39 4.03 -20.83 -16.31
CA LEU A 39 3.20 -20.72 -17.51
C LEU A 39 4.04 -20.74 -18.80
N GLU A 40 5.25 -20.18 -18.80
CA GLU A 40 6.20 -20.30 -19.92
C GLU A 40 6.65 -21.74 -20.11
N ALA A 41 7.08 -22.42 -19.04
CA ALA A 41 7.44 -23.83 -19.06
C ALA A 41 6.28 -24.71 -19.59
N ARG A 42 5.04 -24.41 -19.16
CA ARG A 42 3.85 -25.07 -19.69
C ARG A 42 3.68 -24.88 -21.20
N ARG A 43 3.87 -23.66 -21.72
CA ARG A 43 3.78 -23.39 -23.17
C ARG A 43 4.89 -24.07 -23.96
N ALA A 44 6.05 -24.29 -23.35
CA ALA A 44 7.17 -25.03 -23.93
C ALA A 44 7.00 -26.56 -23.84
N ASN A 45 5.98 -27.07 -23.13
CA ASN A 45 5.82 -28.48 -22.78
C ASN A 45 7.01 -29.05 -21.97
N ASP A 46 7.59 -28.23 -21.10
CA ASP A 46 8.67 -28.62 -20.17
C ASP A 46 8.08 -28.98 -18.80
N ASP A 47 7.63 -30.23 -18.67
CA ASP A 47 7.04 -30.74 -17.44
C ASP A 47 8.02 -30.71 -16.25
N ALA A 48 9.32 -30.83 -16.50
CA ALA A 48 10.33 -30.82 -15.44
C ALA A 48 10.44 -29.43 -14.82
N ALA A 49 10.58 -28.39 -15.64
CA ALA A 49 10.61 -27.01 -15.18
C ALA A 49 9.28 -26.59 -14.54
N MET A 50 8.15 -26.95 -15.15
CA MET A 50 6.83 -26.63 -14.59
C MET A 50 6.63 -27.24 -13.20
N ASN A 51 7.01 -28.51 -13.00
CA ASN A 51 6.91 -29.15 -11.69
C ASN A 51 7.83 -28.49 -10.64
N ALA A 52 9.06 -28.13 -11.03
CA ALA A 52 9.99 -27.44 -10.13
C ALA A 52 9.46 -26.05 -9.72
N LEU A 53 8.94 -25.26 -10.68
CA LEU A 53 8.39 -23.93 -10.44
C LEU A 53 7.09 -23.98 -9.62
N ASN A 54 6.25 -25.01 -9.81
CA ASN A 54 5.07 -25.21 -8.97
C ASN A 54 5.44 -25.57 -7.51
N ALA A 55 6.44 -26.42 -7.32
CA ALA A 55 6.96 -26.76 -5.98
C ALA A 55 7.58 -25.55 -5.28
N LEU A 56 8.30 -24.72 -6.05
CA LEU A 56 8.81 -23.42 -5.60
C LEU A 56 7.66 -22.50 -5.17
N TYR A 57 6.64 -22.32 -6.01
CA TYR A 57 5.48 -21.47 -5.69
C TYR A 57 4.74 -21.96 -4.44
N ALA A 58 4.57 -23.27 -4.26
CA ALA A 58 3.95 -23.85 -3.08
C ALA A 58 4.75 -23.62 -1.78
N SER A 59 6.04 -23.29 -1.89
CA SER A 59 6.95 -23.03 -0.76
C SER A 59 7.52 -21.61 -0.76
N ILE A 60 6.89 -20.68 -1.49
CA ILE A 60 7.44 -19.36 -1.81
C ILE A 60 7.79 -18.51 -0.58
N GLN A 61 7.07 -18.67 0.53
CA GLN A 61 7.32 -17.94 1.78
C GLN A 61 8.76 -18.10 2.30
N GLY A 62 9.35 -19.29 2.13
CA GLY A 62 10.74 -19.54 2.52
C GLY A 62 11.74 -18.80 1.62
N TRP A 63 11.38 -18.56 0.36
CA TRP A 63 12.24 -17.95 -0.63
C TRP A 63 12.36 -16.44 -0.52
N TYR A 64 11.40 -15.76 0.13
CA TYR A 64 11.53 -14.33 0.43
C TYR A 64 12.75 -13.99 1.30
N TRP A 65 13.27 -14.97 2.05
CA TRP A 65 14.48 -14.83 2.88
C TRP A 65 15.79 -14.92 2.08
N SER A 66 15.72 -15.16 0.77
CA SER A 66 16.90 -15.36 -0.07
C SER A 66 17.66 -14.06 -0.32
N LEU A 67 18.97 -14.10 -0.11
CA LEU A 67 19.90 -13.04 -0.47
C LEU A 67 21.18 -13.66 -1.05
N PRO A 68 21.82 -13.05 -2.07
CA PRO A 68 21.38 -11.84 -2.77
C PRO A 68 20.16 -12.08 -3.67
N LEU A 69 19.26 -11.09 -3.77
CA LEU A 69 18.05 -11.17 -4.60
C LEU A 69 18.38 -11.20 -6.10
N ALA A 70 19.41 -10.48 -6.54
CA ALA A 70 19.86 -10.46 -7.94
C ALA A 70 20.31 -11.86 -8.43
N GLY A 71 20.71 -12.72 -7.51
CA GLY A 71 21.13 -14.09 -7.79
C GLY A 71 20.06 -15.14 -7.57
N PHE A 72 18.77 -14.77 -7.44
CA PHE A 72 17.68 -15.68 -7.06
C PHE A 72 17.69 -16.98 -7.89
N PRO A 73 18.23 -18.10 -7.35
CA PRO A 73 18.57 -19.26 -8.16
C PRO A 73 17.37 -19.88 -8.90
N PRO A 74 16.16 -19.94 -8.32
CA PRO A 74 15.03 -20.57 -9.00
C PRO A 74 14.57 -19.88 -10.29
N LEU A 75 14.93 -18.61 -10.51
CA LEU A 75 14.64 -17.88 -11.75
C LEU A 75 15.90 -17.53 -12.55
N ALA A 76 17.06 -18.07 -12.19
CA ALA A 76 18.32 -17.83 -12.91
C ALA A 76 18.52 -18.73 -14.14
N GLY A 77 17.51 -19.55 -14.48
CA GLY A 77 17.54 -20.52 -15.56
C GLY A 77 16.95 -19.99 -16.87
N GLU A 78 16.36 -20.90 -17.64
CA GLU A 78 15.76 -20.60 -18.95
C GLU A 78 14.49 -19.74 -18.87
N TYR A 79 13.71 -19.88 -17.80
CA TYR A 79 12.46 -19.16 -17.57
C TYR A 79 12.65 -18.13 -16.44
N GLY A 80 11.91 -17.02 -16.50
CA GLY A 80 11.88 -16.05 -15.38
C GLY A 80 12.83 -14.86 -15.47
N GLY A 81 13.59 -14.70 -16.56
CA GLY A 81 14.62 -13.66 -16.70
C GLY A 81 14.14 -12.21 -16.50
N TYR A 82 12.84 -11.96 -16.63
CA TYR A 82 12.24 -10.66 -16.34
C TYR A 82 12.38 -10.26 -14.86
N PHE A 83 12.49 -11.21 -13.92
CA PHE A 83 12.67 -10.86 -12.50
C PHE A 83 14.02 -10.16 -12.29
N GLN A 84 15.10 -10.70 -12.85
CA GLN A 84 16.42 -10.06 -12.80
C GLN A 84 16.44 -8.76 -13.59
N GLU A 85 15.69 -8.68 -14.70
CA GLU A 85 15.53 -7.42 -15.45
C GLU A 85 14.86 -6.35 -14.58
N TRP A 86 13.77 -6.67 -13.86
CA TRP A 86 13.11 -5.75 -12.94
C TRP A 86 14.04 -5.27 -11.82
N LEU A 87 14.84 -6.18 -11.25
CA LEU A 87 15.85 -5.84 -10.23
C LEU A 87 16.99 -4.98 -10.78
N ALA A 88 17.32 -5.10 -12.06
CA ALA A 88 18.33 -4.29 -12.73
C ALA A 88 17.86 -2.84 -12.98
N HIS A 89 16.56 -2.56 -12.83
CA HIS A 89 15.95 -1.25 -12.97
C HIS A 89 15.32 -0.75 -11.64
N PRO A 90 16.13 -0.48 -10.60
CA PRO A 90 15.62 -0.07 -9.28
C PRO A 90 15.13 1.40 -9.23
N THR A 91 15.39 2.19 -10.27
CA THR A 91 14.95 3.58 -10.42
C THR A 91 13.82 3.68 -11.43
N TYR A 92 13.00 4.73 -11.34
CA TYR A 92 12.03 5.03 -12.39
C TYR A 92 12.71 5.63 -13.63
N ASP A 93 13.21 4.76 -14.50
CA ASP A 93 13.95 5.07 -15.72
C ASP A 93 13.14 4.75 -17.01
N ASP A 94 13.79 4.85 -18.17
CA ASP A 94 13.16 4.63 -19.48
C ASP A 94 12.60 3.22 -19.67
N TYR A 95 13.11 2.22 -18.91
CA TYR A 95 12.57 0.86 -18.96
C TYR A 95 11.12 0.82 -18.47
N TRP A 96 10.79 1.60 -17.45
CA TRP A 96 9.46 1.66 -16.86
C TRP A 96 8.54 2.64 -17.60
N ARG A 97 9.05 3.83 -17.97
CA ARG A 97 8.26 4.89 -18.62
C ARG A 97 7.55 4.43 -19.89
N ARG A 98 8.17 3.51 -20.64
CA ARG A 98 7.59 2.97 -21.89
C ARG A 98 6.24 2.26 -21.72
N TRP A 99 5.88 1.89 -20.50
CA TRP A 99 4.61 1.23 -20.16
C TRP A 99 3.75 2.03 -19.18
N SER A 100 4.12 3.28 -18.88
CA SER A 100 3.34 4.13 -17.98
C SER A 100 2.02 4.53 -18.64
N ILE A 101 0.93 4.30 -17.94
CA ILE A 101 -0.41 4.75 -18.38
C ILE A 101 -0.64 6.18 -17.87
N ASP A 102 -0.18 6.45 -16.64
CA ASP A 102 -0.30 7.74 -15.96
C ASP A 102 0.51 8.90 -16.56
N GLU A 103 1.45 8.63 -17.46
CA GLU A 103 2.14 9.67 -18.22
C GLU A 103 1.36 10.16 -19.46
N ASP A 104 0.36 9.41 -19.93
CA ASP A 104 -0.32 9.71 -21.20
C ASP A 104 -1.81 9.30 -21.22
N TYR A 105 -2.57 9.79 -20.23
CA TYR A 105 -4.02 9.62 -20.21
C TYR A 105 -4.71 10.22 -21.45
N GLY A 106 -4.08 11.19 -22.13
CA GLY A 106 -4.60 11.83 -23.34
C GLY A 106 -4.83 10.87 -24.52
N ARG A 107 -4.18 9.71 -24.52
CA ARG A 107 -4.44 8.64 -25.51
C ARG A 107 -5.73 7.85 -25.25
N LEU A 108 -6.30 7.94 -24.05
CA LEU A 108 -7.50 7.21 -23.67
C LEU A 108 -8.73 8.06 -24.04
N THR A 109 -9.60 7.52 -24.88
CA THR A 109 -10.75 8.26 -25.44
C THR A 109 -12.09 7.57 -25.19
N VAL A 110 -12.13 6.59 -24.31
CA VAL A 110 -13.32 5.78 -24.01
C VAL A 110 -13.74 5.90 -22.53
N PRO A 111 -15.04 5.78 -22.23
CA PRO A 111 -15.54 5.57 -20.88
C PRO A 111 -14.86 4.38 -20.18
N ALA A 112 -14.73 4.46 -18.86
CA ALA A 112 -14.20 3.34 -18.07
C ALA A 112 -14.91 3.15 -16.72
N LEU A 113 -15.15 1.89 -16.38
CA LEU A 113 -15.53 1.43 -15.04
C LEU A 113 -14.30 0.91 -14.31
N HIS A 114 -13.78 1.71 -13.39
CA HIS A 114 -12.65 1.38 -12.53
C HIS A 114 -13.14 0.63 -11.29
N VAL A 115 -12.68 -0.61 -11.10
CA VAL A 115 -13.07 -1.45 -9.95
C VAL A 115 -11.84 -1.65 -9.06
N GLY A 116 -11.93 -1.31 -7.78
CA GLY A 116 -10.87 -1.49 -6.79
C GLY A 116 -11.37 -2.18 -5.52
N GLY A 117 -10.46 -2.65 -4.68
CA GLY A 117 -10.77 -3.22 -3.37
C GLY A 117 -9.99 -2.50 -2.27
N TRP A 118 -10.59 -2.32 -1.08
CA TRP A 118 -9.91 -1.63 0.02
C TRP A 118 -8.63 -2.28 0.51
N TYR A 119 -8.43 -3.58 0.27
CA TYR A 119 -7.18 -4.30 0.56
C TYR A 119 -6.54 -4.86 -0.72
N ASP A 120 -6.88 -4.28 -1.87
CA ASP A 120 -6.26 -4.62 -3.15
C ASP A 120 -4.88 -3.96 -3.26
N ILE A 121 -3.89 -4.71 -3.73
CA ILE A 121 -2.51 -4.24 -3.92
C ILE A 121 -2.42 -3.07 -4.94
N PHE A 122 -3.39 -2.93 -5.84
CA PHE A 122 -3.39 -1.90 -6.89
C PHE A 122 -4.40 -0.77 -6.67
N LEU A 123 -4.94 -0.65 -5.46
CA LEU A 123 -5.96 0.35 -5.13
C LEU A 123 -5.53 1.78 -5.50
N SER A 124 -4.31 2.19 -5.12
CA SER A 124 -3.77 3.52 -5.44
C SER A 124 -3.69 3.75 -6.95
N GLY A 125 -3.32 2.73 -7.72
CA GLY A 125 -3.29 2.81 -9.18
C GLY A 125 -4.69 2.93 -9.80
N THR A 126 -5.66 2.19 -9.26
CA THR A 126 -7.07 2.25 -9.68
C THR A 126 -7.64 3.64 -9.48
N VAL A 127 -7.43 4.22 -8.30
CA VAL A 127 -7.85 5.59 -7.97
C VAL A 127 -7.15 6.64 -8.85
N LYS A 128 -5.84 6.48 -9.09
CA LYS A 128 -5.07 7.36 -9.96
C LYS A 128 -5.57 7.32 -11.42
N ASN A 129 -5.92 6.15 -11.92
CA ASN A 129 -6.50 6.00 -13.26
C ASN A 129 -7.86 6.70 -13.37
N PHE A 130 -8.75 6.53 -12.39
CA PHE A 130 -10.04 7.24 -12.36
C PHE A 130 -9.84 8.76 -12.40
N THR A 131 -9.07 9.29 -11.45
CA THR A 131 -8.84 10.75 -11.33
C THR A 131 -8.12 11.32 -12.54
N GLY A 132 -7.09 10.62 -13.02
CA GLY A 132 -6.30 11.02 -14.20
C GLY A 132 -7.09 11.00 -15.50
N MET A 133 -7.92 9.98 -15.74
CA MET A 133 -8.78 9.94 -16.93
C MET A 133 -9.88 11.00 -16.87
N ARG A 134 -10.49 11.21 -15.71
CA ARG A 134 -11.53 12.25 -15.57
C ARG A 134 -10.97 13.65 -15.85
N GLY A 135 -9.74 13.93 -15.42
CA GLY A 135 -9.07 15.21 -15.63
C GLY A 135 -8.34 15.37 -16.97
N GLY A 136 -7.92 14.27 -17.60
CA GLY A 136 -6.92 14.31 -18.67
C GLY A 136 -7.12 13.36 -19.85
N ALA A 137 -8.22 12.60 -19.91
CA ALA A 137 -8.50 11.75 -21.07
C ALA A 137 -8.68 12.56 -22.37
N GLY A 138 -8.45 11.95 -23.52
CA GLY A 138 -8.39 12.61 -24.84
C GLY A 138 -9.73 12.99 -25.46
N SER A 139 -10.86 12.65 -24.86
CA SER A 139 -12.21 12.98 -25.36
C SER A 139 -13.12 13.43 -24.22
N ASP A 140 -14.10 14.30 -24.52
CA ASP A 140 -15.15 14.68 -23.57
C ASP A 140 -15.93 13.45 -23.08
N LEU A 141 -16.26 12.54 -24.02
CA LEU A 141 -16.91 11.27 -23.71
C LEU A 141 -16.16 10.47 -22.65
N ALA A 142 -14.83 10.40 -22.71
CA ALA A 142 -14.04 9.72 -21.69
C ALA A 142 -14.06 10.50 -20.38
N ARG A 143 -13.75 11.81 -20.41
CA ARG A 143 -13.68 12.63 -19.20
C ARG A 143 -14.99 12.62 -18.40
N ASP A 144 -16.13 12.65 -19.08
CA ASP A 144 -17.46 12.76 -18.46
C ASP A 144 -18.04 11.41 -18.02
N HIS A 145 -17.44 10.29 -18.41
CA HIS A 145 -17.96 8.93 -18.16
C HIS A 145 -16.91 8.00 -17.58
N GLN A 146 -16.29 8.44 -16.48
CA GLN A 146 -15.51 7.57 -15.61
C GLN A 146 -16.37 7.19 -14.39
N LYS A 147 -16.36 5.91 -14.02
CA LYS A 147 -16.97 5.44 -12.78
C LYS A 147 -15.94 4.70 -11.93
N LEU A 148 -15.88 5.02 -10.64
CA LEU A 148 -15.07 4.33 -9.64
C LEU A 148 -15.97 3.50 -8.73
N VAL A 149 -15.64 2.22 -8.55
CA VAL A 149 -16.27 1.33 -7.58
C VAL A 149 -15.19 0.76 -6.68
N ILE A 150 -15.32 0.96 -5.36
CA ILE A 150 -14.40 0.35 -4.39
C ILE A 150 -15.19 -0.44 -3.35
N GLY A 151 -14.92 -1.75 -3.28
CA GLY A 151 -15.57 -2.66 -2.36
C GLY A 151 -14.63 -3.23 -1.29
N PRO A 152 -15.16 -4.01 -0.33
CA PRO A 152 -14.39 -4.63 0.74
C PRO A 152 -13.71 -5.91 0.22
N TRP A 153 -12.78 -5.75 -0.73
CA TRP A 153 -12.17 -6.86 -1.45
C TRP A 153 -10.64 -6.87 -1.35
N THR A 154 -10.07 -8.07 -1.44
CA THR A 154 -8.68 -8.34 -1.82
C THR A 154 -8.62 -8.78 -3.30
N HIS A 155 -7.41 -9.03 -3.83
CA HIS A 155 -7.13 -8.99 -5.27
C HIS A 155 -7.86 -9.98 -6.19
N MET A 156 -7.84 -11.31 -5.98
CA MET A 156 -8.21 -12.24 -7.08
C MET A 156 -9.59 -12.91 -6.92
N PRO A 157 -10.59 -12.59 -7.77
CA PRO A 157 -10.70 -11.40 -8.61
C PRO A 157 -11.21 -10.17 -7.85
N TRP A 158 -11.94 -10.39 -6.75
CA TRP A 158 -12.49 -9.42 -5.82
C TRP A 158 -12.97 -10.23 -4.62
N MET A 159 -12.01 -10.88 -3.95
CA MET A 159 -12.29 -11.78 -2.83
C MET A 159 -12.78 -10.96 -1.65
N PRO A 160 -14.03 -11.17 -1.18
CA PRO A 160 -14.54 -10.34 -0.11
C PRO A 160 -13.80 -10.59 1.19
N THR A 161 -13.63 -9.51 1.95
CA THR A 161 -12.88 -9.49 3.20
C THR A 161 -13.57 -8.58 4.20
N SER A 162 -13.48 -8.90 5.50
CA SER A 162 -14.08 -8.09 6.57
C SER A 162 -13.31 -8.26 7.87
N ALA A 163 -13.20 -7.16 8.63
CA ALA A 163 -12.62 -7.13 9.97
C ALA A 163 -13.65 -7.41 11.09
N SER A 164 -14.95 -7.29 10.80
CA SER A 164 -16.06 -7.24 11.77
C SER A 164 -16.86 -8.56 11.90
N SER A 165 -16.62 -9.54 11.02
CA SER A 165 -17.15 -10.93 10.97
C SER A 165 -18.66 -11.11 10.66
N ASP A 166 -18.95 -12.30 10.11
CA ASP A 166 -20.24 -12.94 9.73
C ASP A 166 -21.07 -12.32 8.59
N GLY A 167 -20.61 -12.56 7.35
CA GLY A 167 -21.41 -12.40 6.13
C GLY A 167 -20.64 -11.72 5.01
N VAL A 168 -19.93 -12.50 4.20
CA VAL A 168 -19.42 -12.02 2.92
C VAL A 168 -20.61 -12.00 1.96
N GLU A 169 -21.11 -10.82 1.61
CA GLU A 169 -22.08 -10.69 0.53
C GLU A 169 -21.43 -11.09 -0.81
N PRO A 170 -22.17 -11.75 -1.72
CA PRO A 170 -21.69 -12.01 -3.07
C PRO A 170 -21.22 -10.70 -3.73
N SER A 171 -20.10 -10.77 -4.45
CA SER A 171 -19.59 -9.60 -5.16
C SER A 171 -20.60 -9.11 -6.20
N VAL A 172 -20.89 -7.82 -6.17
CA VAL A 172 -21.79 -7.13 -7.11
C VAL A 172 -21.07 -6.69 -8.39
N VAL A 173 -19.77 -7.00 -8.54
CA VAL A 173 -18.93 -6.53 -9.65
C VAL A 173 -19.45 -7.02 -11.01
N ASP A 174 -19.85 -8.29 -11.11
CA ASP A 174 -20.34 -8.86 -12.37
C ASP A 174 -21.61 -8.13 -12.86
N ASP A 175 -22.56 -7.88 -11.95
CA ASP A 175 -23.79 -7.12 -12.25
C ASP A 175 -23.49 -5.66 -12.63
N MET A 176 -22.47 -5.04 -12.01
CA MET A 176 -22.03 -3.69 -12.36
C MET A 176 -21.39 -3.65 -13.75
N GLN A 177 -20.55 -4.64 -14.09
CA GLN A 177 -19.93 -4.74 -15.42
C GLN A 177 -20.98 -4.98 -16.51
N LEU A 178 -21.95 -5.88 -16.27
CA LEU A 178 -23.04 -6.12 -17.22
C LEU A 178 -23.86 -4.85 -17.47
N ARG A 179 -24.28 -4.14 -16.41
CA ARG A 179 -25.00 -2.86 -16.56
C ARG A 179 -24.17 -1.81 -17.31
N TRP A 180 -22.87 -1.75 -17.06
CA TRP A 180 -21.97 -0.84 -17.76
C TRP A 180 -21.85 -1.16 -19.25
N PHE A 181 -21.67 -2.42 -19.60
CA PHE A 181 -21.62 -2.84 -21.00
C PHE A 181 -22.96 -2.63 -21.71
N ASP A 182 -24.09 -2.95 -21.07
CA ASP A 182 -25.41 -2.69 -21.62
C ASP A 182 -25.63 -1.18 -21.89
N GLN A 183 -25.13 -0.31 -21.01
CA GLN A 183 -25.18 1.14 -21.22
C GLN A 183 -24.43 1.62 -22.47
N PHE A 184 -23.21 1.14 -22.70
CA PHE A 184 -22.34 1.69 -23.75
C PHE A 184 -22.33 0.86 -25.05
N LEU A 185 -22.72 -0.42 -25.00
CA LEU A 185 -22.72 -1.32 -26.16
C LEU A 185 -24.12 -1.56 -26.73
N LYS A 186 -25.18 -1.36 -25.93
CA LYS A 186 -26.58 -1.54 -26.35
C LYS A 186 -27.41 -0.25 -26.29
N ASP A 187 -26.82 0.86 -25.84
CA ASP A 187 -27.50 2.14 -25.64
C ASP A 187 -28.72 2.02 -24.68
N GLU A 188 -28.64 1.15 -23.68
CA GLU A 188 -29.67 0.97 -22.65
C GLU A 188 -29.44 1.91 -21.46
N GLU A 189 -30.49 2.50 -20.87
CA GLU A 189 -30.35 3.27 -19.62
C GLU A 189 -30.39 2.32 -18.42
N THR A 190 -29.22 1.93 -17.92
CA THR A 190 -29.07 0.91 -16.86
C THR A 190 -28.80 1.51 -15.47
N GLY A 191 -28.68 2.83 -15.38
CA GLY A 191 -28.25 3.55 -14.17
C GLY A 191 -26.75 3.38 -13.86
N ALA A 192 -25.97 2.75 -14.75
CA ALA A 192 -24.53 2.55 -14.54
C ALA A 192 -23.75 3.87 -14.44
N ARG A 193 -24.35 5.02 -14.81
CA ARG A 193 -23.76 6.36 -14.78
C ARG A 193 -24.34 7.27 -13.69
N ASP A 194 -25.28 6.76 -12.87
CA ASP A 194 -26.04 7.59 -11.92
C ASP A 194 -25.14 8.26 -10.86
N ALA A 195 -24.05 7.58 -10.49
CA ALA A 195 -23.02 8.10 -9.59
C ALA A 195 -21.62 7.83 -10.15
N PRO A 196 -20.74 8.86 -10.25
CA PRO A 196 -19.35 8.68 -10.65
C PRO A 196 -18.53 7.83 -9.68
N VAL A 197 -18.86 7.82 -8.39
CA VAL A 197 -18.12 7.09 -7.37
C VAL A 197 -19.09 6.31 -6.49
N SER A 198 -18.85 5.01 -6.32
CA SER A 198 -19.61 4.13 -5.42
C SER A 198 -18.63 3.39 -4.50
N LEU A 199 -18.76 3.60 -3.18
CA LEU A 199 -17.81 3.10 -2.18
C LEU A 199 -18.53 2.25 -1.14
N TYR A 200 -17.94 1.12 -0.75
CA TYR A 200 -18.33 0.40 0.45
C TYR A 200 -17.63 1.00 1.66
N ILE A 201 -18.33 1.56 2.63
CA ILE A 201 -17.69 2.17 3.82
C ILE A 201 -17.48 1.09 4.88
N MET A 202 -16.22 0.66 5.06
CA MET A 202 -15.85 -0.34 6.07
C MET A 202 -16.24 0.14 7.48
N GLY A 203 -16.65 -0.76 8.37
CA GLY A 203 -17.09 -0.41 9.73
C GLY A 203 -18.48 0.23 9.82
N ALA A 204 -18.95 0.91 8.76
CA ALA A 204 -20.38 1.22 8.56
C ALA A 204 -21.12 0.08 7.85
N GLU A 205 -20.38 -0.74 7.09
CA GLU A 205 -20.89 -1.90 6.33
C GLU A 205 -21.99 -1.53 5.34
N GLU A 206 -21.79 -0.44 4.59
CA GLU A 206 -22.79 0.10 3.66
C GLU A 206 -22.17 0.68 2.38
N TRP A 207 -22.87 0.52 1.25
CA TRP A 207 -22.54 1.20 0.00
C TRP A 207 -23.05 2.64 0.00
N ARG A 208 -22.22 3.57 -0.47
CA ARG A 208 -22.58 4.98 -0.65
C ARG A 208 -22.07 5.51 -1.98
N ASP A 209 -22.89 6.38 -2.56
CA ASP A 209 -22.58 7.06 -3.81
C ASP A 209 -22.10 8.49 -3.58
N TYR A 210 -21.16 8.93 -4.41
CA TYR A 210 -20.55 10.25 -4.37
C TYR A 210 -20.37 10.82 -5.77
N GLU A 211 -20.34 12.15 -5.86
CA GLU A 211 -20.14 12.88 -7.12
C GLU A 211 -18.68 12.89 -7.57
N ASP A 212 -17.73 12.64 -6.67
CA ASP A 212 -16.30 12.73 -6.95
C ASP A 212 -15.41 11.93 -5.99
N TRP A 213 -14.13 11.78 -6.36
CA TRP A 213 -13.06 11.27 -5.50
C TRP A 213 -11.92 12.29 -5.36
N PRO A 214 -11.47 12.60 -4.12
CA PRO A 214 -12.14 12.27 -2.86
C PRO A 214 -13.53 12.89 -2.78
N PRO A 215 -14.46 12.33 -1.99
CA PRO A 215 -15.79 12.90 -1.85
C PRO A 215 -15.78 14.37 -1.38
N PRO A 216 -16.69 15.22 -1.88
CA PRO A 216 -16.86 16.57 -1.36
C PRO A 216 -17.13 16.57 0.16
N GLY A 217 -16.43 17.43 0.90
CA GLY A 217 -16.54 17.49 2.37
C GLY A 217 -15.49 16.66 3.13
N CYS A 218 -14.61 15.95 2.41
CA CYS A 218 -13.41 15.34 3.00
C CYS A 218 -12.33 16.42 3.22
N GLU A 219 -11.91 16.61 4.47
CA GLU A 219 -10.90 17.59 4.85
C GLU A 219 -9.65 16.90 5.44
N PRO A 220 -8.44 17.26 4.99
CA PRO A 220 -7.22 16.70 5.55
C PRO A 220 -7.02 17.20 6.99
N MET A 221 -6.92 16.27 7.93
CA MET A 221 -6.70 16.55 9.34
C MET A 221 -5.39 15.93 9.82
N ARG A 222 -4.52 16.75 10.41
CA ARG A 222 -3.22 16.30 10.94
C ARG A 222 -3.36 15.82 12.38
N TRP A 223 -2.94 14.58 12.61
CA TRP A 223 -2.80 13.96 13.91
C TRP A 223 -1.32 13.79 14.21
N PHE A 224 -0.81 14.61 15.13
CA PHE A 224 0.59 14.68 15.50
C PHE A 224 0.96 13.52 16.43
N LEU A 225 2.18 13.04 16.26
CA LEU A 225 2.82 12.07 17.14
C LEU A 225 3.28 12.79 18.41
N HIS A 226 3.13 12.13 19.56
CA HIS A 226 3.66 12.60 20.84
C HIS A 226 4.20 11.44 21.65
N SER A 227 5.24 11.68 22.46
CA SER A 227 5.86 10.67 23.31
C SER A 227 6.75 11.29 24.38
N GLY A 228 7.00 10.52 25.44
CA GLY A 228 8.06 10.81 26.42
C GLY A 228 9.44 10.27 26.02
N GLY A 229 9.62 9.91 24.75
CA GLY A 229 10.76 9.17 24.21
C GLY A 229 10.67 7.65 24.44
N ARG A 230 9.46 7.11 24.65
CA ARG A 230 9.22 5.69 24.91
C ARG A 230 8.00 5.17 24.15
N ALA A 231 7.82 5.56 22.89
CA ALA A 231 6.76 5.03 22.04
C ALA A 231 6.99 3.60 21.56
N ASN A 232 8.11 2.95 21.93
CA ASN A 232 8.42 1.57 21.57
C ASN A 232 7.35 0.59 22.09
N SER A 233 6.80 -0.21 21.17
CA SER A 233 5.71 -1.17 21.38
C SER A 233 4.38 -0.55 21.84
N ARG A 234 3.30 -1.33 21.79
CA ARG A 234 1.98 -0.96 22.34
C ARG A 234 1.95 -0.75 23.85
N PHE A 235 3.04 -1.03 24.55
CA PHE A 235 3.20 -0.78 25.99
C PHE A 235 3.93 0.53 26.29
N GLY A 236 4.35 1.26 25.25
CA GLY A 236 4.98 2.57 25.34
C GLY A 236 4.02 3.72 25.69
N ASP A 237 4.53 4.95 25.65
CA ASP A 237 3.79 6.18 25.95
C ASP A 237 3.43 7.04 24.72
N GLY A 238 3.55 6.45 23.52
CA GLY A 238 3.21 7.11 22.26
C GLY A 238 1.72 7.41 22.12
N THR A 239 1.38 8.67 21.83
CA THR A 239 0.00 9.12 21.61
C THR A 239 -0.18 9.86 20.30
N LEU A 240 -1.41 9.87 19.77
CA LEU A 240 -1.81 10.68 18.61
C LEU A 240 -2.80 11.75 19.04
N SER A 241 -2.56 13.00 18.66
CA SER A 241 -3.45 14.11 19.00
C SER A 241 -3.54 15.17 17.90
N LEU A 242 -4.57 16.01 17.96
CA LEU A 242 -4.73 17.14 17.04
C LEU A 242 -3.89 18.37 17.45
N ALA A 243 -3.38 18.39 18.68
CA ALA A 243 -2.55 19.47 19.15
C ALA A 243 -1.14 19.33 18.57
N ALA A 244 -0.57 20.42 18.06
CA ALA A 244 0.81 20.41 17.60
C ALA A 244 1.76 20.15 18.79
N PRO A 245 2.88 19.44 18.59
CA PRO A 245 3.79 19.10 19.67
C PRO A 245 4.54 20.32 20.23
N GLY A 246 4.96 20.17 21.47
CA GLY A 246 5.86 21.11 22.16
C GLY A 246 7.32 20.76 21.94
N ASP A 247 8.14 20.99 22.96
CA ASP A 247 9.51 20.49 22.99
C ASP A 247 9.47 19.08 23.60
N GLU A 248 9.50 18.06 22.75
CA GLU A 248 9.32 16.65 23.13
C GLU A 248 10.57 15.82 22.83
N ILE A 249 10.72 14.68 23.52
CA ILE A 249 11.89 13.80 23.37
C ILE A 249 11.63 12.83 22.23
N ALA A 250 12.56 12.77 21.27
CA ALA A 250 12.49 11.83 20.16
C ALA A 250 12.45 10.36 20.61
N ASP A 251 11.77 9.54 19.83
CA ASP A 251 11.72 8.09 20.03
C ASP A 251 12.85 7.41 19.27
N ILE A 252 13.45 6.37 19.88
CA ILE A 252 14.60 5.66 19.32
C ILE A 252 14.33 4.16 19.27
N PHE A 253 14.67 3.51 18.17
CA PHE A 253 14.64 2.06 18.06
C PHE A 253 15.78 1.52 17.19
N THR A 254 16.01 0.22 17.26
CA THR A 254 16.99 -0.48 16.43
C THR A 254 16.29 -1.20 15.29
N ALA A 255 16.77 -0.99 14.06
CA ALA A 255 16.34 -1.71 12.87
C ALA A 255 17.43 -2.70 12.44
N ASP A 256 17.13 -3.99 12.48
CA ASP A 256 18.01 -5.07 12.05
C ASP A 256 17.41 -5.77 10.81
N PRO A 257 18.06 -5.68 9.63
CA PRO A 257 17.56 -6.31 8.41
C PRO A 257 17.45 -7.85 8.50
N ILE A 258 18.16 -8.49 9.43
CA ILE A 258 18.10 -9.94 9.64
C ILE A 258 16.88 -10.33 10.50
N TYR A 259 16.39 -9.40 11.32
CA TYR A 259 15.18 -9.54 12.13
C TYR A 259 14.15 -8.43 11.80
N PRO A 260 13.62 -8.42 10.57
CA PRO A 260 12.70 -7.37 10.14
C PRO A 260 11.37 -7.46 10.90
N SER A 261 10.70 -6.32 11.05
CA SER A 261 9.27 -6.28 11.36
C SER A 261 8.49 -6.98 10.24
N LEU A 262 7.57 -7.87 10.62
CA LEU A 262 6.86 -8.73 9.70
C LEU A 262 5.54 -8.11 9.23
N SER A 263 5.17 -8.43 7.99
CA SER A 263 3.86 -8.14 7.42
C SER A 263 2.79 -9.02 8.04
N LEU A 264 1.68 -8.39 8.42
CA LEU A 264 0.49 -9.04 8.95
C LEU A 264 -0.72 -8.40 8.26
N GLY A 265 -1.41 -9.16 7.41
CA GLY A 265 -2.46 -8.59 6.57
C GLY A 265 -1.89 -7.62 5.52
N GLY A 266 -2.66 -6.58 5.20
CA GLY A 266 -2.25 -5.47 4.33
C GLY A 266 -2.65 -5.64 2.86
N HIS A 267 -1.99 -4.87 2.02
CA HIS A 267 -2.19 -4.74 0.59
C HIS A 267 -1.17 -5.62 -0.12
N SER A 268 -1.49 -6.90 -0.21
CA SER A 268 -0.67 -7.87 -0.95
C SER A 268 -1.53 -8.79 -1.79
N CYS A 269 -0.86 -9.66 -2.55
CA CYS A 269 -1.48 -10.49 -3.57
C CYS A 269 -0.79 -11.86 -3.69
N CYS A 270 -1.43 -12.91 -4.19
CA CYS A 270 -2.87 -12.98 -4.53
C CYS A 270 -3.62 -14.04 -3.73
N LEU A 271 -2.90 -14.79 -2.88
CA LEU A 271 -3.43 -15.74 -1.93
C LEU A 271 -2.67 -15.58 -0.60
N SER A 272 -3.34 -15.78 0.53
CA SER A 272 -2.76 -15.53 1.86
C SER A 272 -1.54 -16.41 2.19
N PHE A 273 -1.41 -17.59 1.57
CA PHE A 273 -0.21 -18.41 1.70
C PHE A 273 0.97 -17.89 0.88
N VAL A 274 0.74 -17.05 -0.12
CA VAL A 274 1.81 -16.37 -0.86
C VAL A 274 2.31 -15.21 -0.03
N ALA A 275 1.41 -14.30 0.35
CA ALA A 275 1.74 -13.13 1.14
C ALA A 275 0.61 -12.80 2.12
N PRO A 276 0.91 -12.30 3.33
CA PRO A 276 -0.10 -11.73 4.22
C PRO A 276 -0.91 -10.65 3.49
N MET A 277 -2.24 -10.66 3.64
CA MET A 277 -3.14 -9.68 3.00
C MET A 277 -4.45 -9.54 3.78
N GLY A 278 -5.16 -8.43 3.54
CA GLY A 278 -6.44 -8.14 4.17
C GLY A 278 -6.32 -7.60 5.61
N PRO A 279 -7.45 -7.54 6.34
CA PRO A 279 -7.45 -7.15 7.75
C PRO A 279 -6.82 -8.26 8.60
N ALA A 280 -5.87 -7.88 9.45
CA ALA A 280 -5.20 -8.76 10.39
C ALA A 280 -4.95 -8.04 11.71
N ASP A 281 -4.94 -8.83 12.80
CA ASP A 281 -4.62 -8.32 14.13
C ASP A 281 -3.12 -8.07 14.26
N GLN A 282 -2.78 -6.81 14.55
CA GLN A 282 -1.42 -6.29 14.59
C GLN A 282 -0.76 -6.45 15.95
N ARG A 283 -1.48 -6.91 16.99
CA ARG A 283 -0.92 -7.00 18.36
C ARG A 283 0.44 -7.70 18.42
N ALA A 284 0.66 -8.75 17.63
CA ALA A 284 1.92 -9.46 17.59
C ALA A 284 3.10 -8.61 17.06
N ALA A 285 2.86 -7.76 16.05
CA ALA A 285 3.87 -6.82 15.55
C ALA A 285 4.09 -5.67 16.54
N GLU A 286 3.01 -5.19 17.16
CA GLU A 286 3.04 -4.07 18.09
C GLU A 286 3.71 -4.38 19.44
N GLU A 287 4.01 -5.64 19.76
CA GLU A 287 4.77 -6.02 20.96
C GLU A 287 6.28 -5.82 20.78
N LEU A 288 6.75 -5.62 19.55
CA LEU A 288 8.18 -5.46 19.26
C LEU A 288 8.66 -4.04 19.60
N ASN A 289 9.80 -3.94 20.29
CA ASN A 289 10.44 -2.65 20.57
C ASN A 289 11.00 -1.94 19.32
N SER A 290 11.13 -2.65 18.20
CA SER A 290 11.48 -2.11 16.88
C SER A 290 10.30 -1.46 16.15
N VAL A 291 9.11 -1.45 16.77
CA VAL A 291 7.91 -0.80 16.26
C VAL A 291 7.51 0.29 17.23
N LEU A 292 7.51 1.54 16.78
CA LEU A 292 6.96 2.67 17.54
C LEU A 292 5.45 2.69 17.36
N VAL A 293 4.70 2.91 18.44
CA VAL A 293 3.24 2.86 18.46
C VAL A 293 2.67 4.14 19.06
N TYR A 294 1.88 4.86 18.27
CA TYR A 294 1.20 6.09 18.68
C TYR A 294 -0.31 5.87 18.61
N THR A 295 -1.02 6.06 19.72
CA THR A 295 -2.47 5.78 19.80
C THR A 295 -3.25 7.01 20.24
N SER A 296 -4.36 7.31 19.59
CA SER A 296 -5.25 8.39 20.03
C SER A 296 -6.05 8.02 21.27
N GLU A 297 -6.65 9.04 21.91
CA GLU A 297 -7.77 8.82 22.83
C GLU A 297 -8.95 8.13 22.11
N PRO A 298 -9.85 7.43 22.83
CA PRO A 298 -11.05 6.87 22.21
C PRO A 298 -11.83 7.95 21.48
N MET A 299 -12.30 7.63 20.29
CA MET A 299 -13.14 8.53 19.51
C MET A 299 -14.40 8.84 20.32
N ARG A 300 -14.66 10.12 20.56
CA ARG A 300 -15.87 10.56 21.30
C ARG A 300 -17.15 10.38 20.48
N GLN A 301 -17.01 10.48 19.17
CA GLN A 301 -18.05 10.28 18.16
C GLN A 301 -17.46 9.49 17.00
N PRO A 302 -18.27 8.81 16.18
CA PRO A 302 -17.76 8.12 15.00
C PRO A 302 -16.97 9.07 14.09
N LEU A 303 -15.87 8.58 13.53
CA LEU A 303 -15.00 9.33 12.62
C LEU A 303 -14.94 8.60 11.28
N GLU A 304 -15.38 9.27 10.21
CA GLU A 304 -15.29 8.72 8.86
C GLU A 304 -14.04 9.22 8.15
N LEU A 305 -13.28 8.28 7.59
CA LEU A 305 -12.09 8.52 6.80
C LEU A 305 -12.36 8.07 5.37
N ILE A 306 -12.40 9.01 4.43
CA ILE A 306 -12.63 8.71 3.01
C ILE A 306 -11.68 9.54 2.14
N GLY A 307 -10.67 8.90 1.56
CA GLY A 307 -9.65 9.57 0.74
C GLY A 307 -8.25 9.02 0.97
N GLU A 308 -7.22 9.81 0.66
CA GLU A 308 -5.82 9.41 0.80
C GLU A 308 -5.29 9.63 2.22
N VAL A 309 -4.60 8.62 2.77
CA VAL A 309 -3.84 8.71 4.01
C VAL A 309 -2.35 8.88 3.69
N SER A 310 -1.68 9.77 4.42
CA SER A 310 -0.23 9.96 4.33
C SER A 310 0.39 10.27 5.69
N VAL A 311 1.69 10.01 5.82
CA VAL A 311 2.49 10.36 7.01
C VAL A 311 3.61 11.29 6.59
N THR A 312 3.78 12.40 7.31
CA THR A 312 5.01 13.18 7.26
C THR A 312 5.82 12.83 8.50
N LEU A 313 7.01 12.29 8.28
CA LEU A 313 7.91 11.81 9.32
C LEU A 313 9.21 12.62 9.29
N TYR A 314 9.61 13.19 10.43
CA TYR A 314 10.93 13.75 10.63
C TYR A 314 11.78 12.73 11.37
N ALA A 315 12.81 12.24 10.70
CA ALA A 315 13.60 11.14 11.25
C ALA A 315 15.07 11.20 10.83
N ALA A 316 15.91 10.57 11.64
CA ALA A 316 17.33 10.38 11.39
C ALA A 316 17.69 8.90 11.58
N THR A 317 18.75 8.48 10.90
CA THR A 317 19.27 7.11 10.99
C THR A 317 20.79 7.12 11.08
N SER A 318 21.38 6.19 11.82
CA SER A 318 22.83 6.00 11.84
C SER A 318 23.40 5.38 10.55
N ALA A 319 22.51 4.93 9.65
CA ALA A 319 22.87 4.32 8.38
C ALA A 319 22.99 5.33 7.23
N ARG A 320 23.52 4.88 6.08
CA ARG A 320 23.58 5.69 4.85
C ARG A 320 22.32 5.56 4.00
N ASP A 321 21.50 4.56 4.29
CA ASP A 321 20.20 4.33 3.69
C ASP A 321 19.37 3.45 4.64
N THR A 322 18.04 3.54 4.58
CA THR A 322 17.12 2.72 5.35
C THR A 322 15.72 2.81 4.74
N ASP A 323 14.77 2.03 5.27
CA ASP A 323 13.36 2.17 4.93
C ASP A 323 12.60 2.71 6.15
N TRP A 324 11.58 3.50 5.89
CA TRP A 324 10.60 3.90 6.91
C TRP A 324 9.24 3.36 6.49
N THR A 325 8.62 2.56 7.36
CA THR A 325 7.27 2.05 7.17
C THR A 325 6.31 2.69 8.16
N ALA A 326 5.08 2.89 7.71
CA ALA A 326 4.00 3.37 8.56
C ALA A 326 2.74 2.57 8.30
N ARG A 327 2.01 2.23 9.37
CA ARG A 327 0.77 1.47 9.30
C ARG A 327 -0.32 2.11 10.16
N LEU A 328 -1.45 2.42 9.54
CA LEU A 328 -2.65 2.91 10.18
C LEU A 328 -3.50 1.73 10.65
N CYS A 329 -3.99 1.77 11.88
CA CYS A 329 -4.85 0.74 12.46
C CYS A 329 -6.05 1.34 13.20
N GLU A 330 -7.14 0.58 13.23
CA GLU A 330 -8.25 0.77 14.16
C GLU A 330 -8.05 -0.13 15.39
N VAL A 331 -8.10 0.46 16.59
CA VAL A 331 -8.02 -0.29 17.85
C VAL A 331 -9.39 -0.37 18.49
N PHE A 332 -9.86 -1.60 18.68
CA PHE A 332 -11.15 -1.90 19.28
C PHE A 332 -11.09 -1.87 20.82
N PRO A 333 -12.22 -1.72 21.53
CA PRO A 333 -12.25 -1.67 23.00
C PRO A 333 -11.79 -2.97 23.66
N ASP A 334 -11.86 -4.09 22.93
CA ASP A 334 -11.33 -5.40 23.36
C ASP A 334 -9.79 -5.53 23.17
N GLY A 335 -9.16 -4.51 22.61
CA GLY A 335 -7.72 -4.42 22.39
C GLY A 335 -7.22 -4.98 21.07
N ARG A 336 -8.07 -5.54 20.21
CA ARG A 336 -7.68 -5.89 18.83
C ARG A 336 -7.23 -4.64 18.09
N SER A 337 -6.15 -4.74 17.32
CA SER A 337 -5.64 -3.66 16.47
C SER A 337 -5.66 -4.15 15.02
N ILE A 338 -6.56 -3.63 14.20
CA ILE A 338 -6.72 -4.09 12.82
C ILE A 338 -6.12 -3.07 11.86
N ASN A 339 -5.23 -3.51 10.98
CA ASN A 339 -4.63 -2.64 9.96
C ASN A 339 -5.68 -2.14 8.98
N LEU A 340 -5.52 -0.90 8.51
CA LEU A 340 -6.38 -0.25 7.53
C LEU A 340 -5.59 0.13 6.26
N GLN A 341 -4.41 0.70 6.45
CA GLN A 341 -3.51 1.14 5.39
C GLN A 341 -2.06 1.02 5.86
N GLU A 342 -1.15 0.81 4.92
CA GLU A 342 0.29 0.81 5.18
C GLU A 342 1.07 1.33 3.98
N GLY A 343 2.23 1.90 4.27
CA GLY A 343 3.11 2.48 3.27
C GLY A 343 4.56 2.40 3.70
N ILE A 344 5.43 2.63 2.72
CA ILE A 344 6.88 2.59 2.87
C ILE A 344 7.48 3.78 2.13
N VAL A 345 8.67 4.21 2.56
CA VAL A 345 9.58 4.99 1.74
C VAL A 345 10.99 4.45 1.93
N ARG A 346 11.69 4.18 0.83
CA ARG A 346 13.12 3.88 0.88
C ARG A 346 13.91 5.18 0.82
N ALA A 347 14.74 5.42 1.83
CA ALA A 347 15.25 6.76 2.14
C ALA A 347 16.14 7.36 1.04
N ARG A 348 16.88 6.54 0.28
CA ARG A 348 17.63 7.02 -0.90
C ARG A 348 16.72 7.64 -1.97
N TYR A 349 15.43 7.28 -2.01
CA TYR A 349 14.46 7.78 -2.99
C TYR A 349 13.51 8.85 -2.44
N ARG A 350 13.72 9.33 -1.20
CA ARG A 350 12.83 10.29 -0.51
C ARG A 350 12.49 11.56 -1.33
N ASP A 351 13.42 11.99 -2.18
CA ASP A 351 13.30 13.23 -2.98
C ASP A 351 12.98 12.92 -4.47
N SER A 352 13.33 11.72 -4.96
CA SER A 352 13.17 11.33 -6.36
C SER A 352 13.29 9.81 -6.54
N LEU A 353 12.33 9.22 -7.25
CA LEU A 353 12.36 7.81 -7.67
C LEU A 353 13.35 7.55 -8.83
N SER A 354 13.79 8.59 -9.54
CA SER A 354 14.72 8.49 -10.67
C SER A 354 16.17 8.84 -10.28
N GLU A 355 16.36 9.69 -9.27
CA GLU A 355 17.67 10.22 -8.87
C GLU A 355 17.93 9.93 -7.38
N PRO A 356 18.36 8.72 -7.02
CA PRO A 356 18.56 8.35 -5.62
C PRO A 356 19.75 9.10 -5.00
N ALA A 357 19.58 9.55 -3.75
CA ALA A 357 20.60 10.23 -2.98
C ALA A 357 20.72 9.62 -1.57
N LEU A 358 21.91 9.15 -1.20
CA LEU A 358 22.15 8.59 0.13
C LEU A 358 21.98 9.62 1.25
N LEU A 359 21.79 9.11 2.46
CA LEU A 359 21.69 9.91 3.68
C LEU A 359 23.07 10.23 4.24
N GLU A 360 23.16 11.39 4.91
CA GLU A 360 24.19 11.66 5.89
C GLU A 360 23.74 11.03 7.23
N PRO A 361 24.53 10.12 7.83
CA PRO A 361 24.18 9.53 9.12
C PRO A 361 23.88 10.59 10.19
N ASP A 362 22.88 10.30 11.01
CA ASP A 362 22.39 11.12 12.13
C ASP A 362 21.81 12.50 11.76
N ARG A 363 21.76 12.83 10.46
CA ARG A 363 21.06 14.02 9.98
C ARG A 363 19.55 13.76 9.91
N VAL A 364 18.79 14.75 10.36
CA VAL A 364 17.33 14.74 10.27
C VAL A 364 16.89 15.06 8.85
N TYR A 365 16.01 14.22 8.31
CA TYR A 365 15.32 14.42 7.04
C TYR A 365 13.81 14.37 7.25
N ARG A 366 13.08 15.01 6.34
CA ARG A 366 11.63 14.88 6.21
C ARG A 366 11.32 13.80 5.19
N TYR A 367 10.46 12.86 5.54
CA TYR A 367 9.97 11.79 4.70
C TYR A 367 8.45 11.93 4.53
N ASP A 368 7.98 11.82 3.30
CA ASP A 368 6.56 11.73 2.99
C ASP A 368 6.22 10.29 2.60
N ILE A 369 5.41 9.63 3.42
CA ILE A 369 5.03 8.22 3.28
C ILE A 369 3.55 8.17 2.86
N PRO A 370 3.23 7.96 1.58
CA PRO A 370 1.86 7.72 1.16
C PRO A 370 1.43 6.33 1.64
N LEU A 371 0.29 6.24 2.35
CA LEU A 371 -0.27 4.93 2.73
C LEU A 371 -1.35 4.51 1.73
N GLY A 372 -2.12 5.47 1.20
CA GLY A 372 -3.06 5.26 0.11
C GLY A 372 -4.53 5.47 0.48
N PRO A 373 -5.45 5.10 -0.44
CA PRO A 373 -6.88 5.34 -0.30
C PRO A 373 -7.55 4.52 0.80
N VAL A 374 -8.39 5.14 1.62
CA VAL A 374 -9.22 4.44 2.63
C VAL A 374 -10.67 4.89 2.56
N GLY A 375 -11.59 4.00 2.93
CA GLY A 375 -13.01 4.27 3.13
C GLY A 375 -13.52 3.51 4.34
N VAL A 376 -13.50 4.13 5.52
CA VAL A 376 -13.84 3.49 6.79
C VAL A 376 -14.52 4.43 7.78
N ARG A 377 -15.45 3.91 8.58
CA ARG A 377 -16.03 4.57 9.76
C ARG A 377 -15.43 3.94 11.01
N ILE A 378 -14.61 4.70 11.72
CA ILE A 378 -14.11 4.35 13.06
C ILE A 378 -15.20 4.63 14.08
N ALA A 379 -15.62 3.61 14.83
CA ALA A 379 -16.71 3.74 15.79
C ALA A 379 -16.33 4.57 17.02
N ALA A 380 -17.32 5.18 17.68
CA ALA A 380 -17.10 5.81 18.99
C ALA A 380 -16.60 4.75 19.99
N GLY A 381 -15.60 5.12 20.80
CA GLY A 381 -14.90 4.20 21.72
C GLY A 381 -13.71 3.47 21.10
N ASN A 382 -13.64 3.34 19.77
CA ASN A 382 -12.45 2.83 19.09
C ASN A 382 -11.35 3.91 19.06
N ARG A 383 -10.12 3.53 18.76
CA ARG A 383 -8.98 4.44 18.64
C ARG A 383 -8.35 4.32 17.26
N ILE A 384 -7.64 5.37 16.87
CA ILE A 384 -6.72 5.34 15.74
C ILE A 384 -5.32 5.07 16.29
N ARG A 385 -4.59 4.20 15.61
CA ARG A 385 -3.20 3.90 15.92
C ARG A 385 -2.33 4.05 14.67
N LEU A 386 -1.17 4.63 14.85
CA LEU A 386 -0.10 4.66 13.86
C LEU A 386 1.08 3.84 14.39
N GLN A 387 1.57 2.92 13.58
CA GLN A 387 2.83 2.23 13.79
C GLN A 387 3.90 2.87 12.90
N VAL A 388 5.13 2.98 13.40
CA VAL A 388 6.32 3.36 12.60
C VAL A 388 7.42 2.34 12.83
N ALA A 389 8.01 1.82 11.76
CA ALA A 389 9.08 0.82 11.83
C ALA A 389 10.09 0.99 10.67
N GLY A 390 11.15 0.16 10.69
CA GLY A 390 12.20 0.14 9.66
C GLY A 390 11.98 -0.87 8.53
N SER A 391 10.89 -1.64 8.57
CA SER A 391 10.57 -2.65 7.56
C SER A 391 9.12 -3.11 7.68
N ASP A 392 8.62 -3.76 6.63
CA ASP A 392 7.36 -4.50 6.63
C ASP A 392 7.51 -5.69 5.66
N PHE A 393 8.13 -6.76 6.14
CA PHE A 393 8.61 -7.90 5.35
C PHE A 393 7.67 -9.12 5.48
N PRO A 394 7.29 -9.82 4.40
CA PRO A 394 7.84 -9.76 3.05
C PRO A 394 7.06 -8.88 2.06
N GLN A 395 6.11 -8.05 2.51
CA GLN A 395 5.37 -7.17 1.59
C GLN A 395 6.34 -6.34 0.74
N TRP A 396 7.34 -5.74 1.38
CA TRP A 396 8.50 -5.16 0.72
C TRP A 396 9.80 -5.91 1.03
N ASP A 397 10.79 -5.74 0.16
CA ASP A 397 12.15 -6.19 0.44
C ASP A 397 12.77 -5.41 1.60
N ARG A 398 13.84 -5.96 2.19
CA ARG A 398 14.51 -5.35 3.34
C ARG A 398 15.69 -4.53 2.85
N ASN A 399 15.77 -3.28 3.31
CA ASN A 399 16.99 -2.50 3.20
C ASN A 399 18.09 -3.09 4.09
N LEU A 400 19.30 -3.29 3.56
CA LEU A 400 20.44 -3.81 4.34
C LEU A 400 21.25 -2.71 5.05
N HIS A 401 20.84 -1.45 4.89
CA HIS A 401 21.38 -0.26 5.57
C HIS A 401 22.82 0.14 5.18
N THR A 402 23.40 -0.47 4.15
CA THR A 402 24.78 -0.20 3.69
C THR A 402 24.88 1.07 2.83
N GLY A 403 23.82 1.38 2.08
CA GLY A 403 23.85 2.39 1.02
C GLY A 403 24.50 1.91 -0.28
N ASP A 404 24.82 0.61 -0.38
CA ASP A 404 25.39 0.00 -1.59
C ASP A 404 24.31 -0.26 -2.65
N ALA A 405 24.72 -0.84 -3.78
CA ALA A 405 23.80 -1.20 -4.87
C ALA A 405 22.80 -2.25 -4.39
N LEU A 406 21.50 -2.00 -4.64
CA LEU A 406 20.41 -2.87 -4.20
C LEU A 406 20.57 -4.30 -4.78
N PHE A 407 20.04 -5.28 -4.04
CA PHE A 407 19.84 -6.68 -4.45
C PHE A 407 21.10 -7.54 -4.66
N GLY A 408 22.30 -6.96 -4.75
CA GLY A 408 23.56 -7.69 -4.94
C GLY A 408 24.19 -8.22 -3.64
N GLU A 409 23.68 -7.79 -2.49
CA GLU A 409 24.28 -8.03 -1.18
C GLU A 409 23.74 -9.30 -0.51
N GLY A 410 24.63 -10.01 0.19
CA GLY A 410 24.28 -11.15 1.03
C GLY A 410 23.88 -10.76 2.46
N PRO A 411 23.34 -11.68 3.26
CA PRO A 411 22.86 -11.37 4.61
C PRO A 411 23.97 -10.88 5.56
N THR A 412 25.22 -11.27 5.34
CA THR A 412 26.37 -10.84 6.17
C THR A 412 26.75 -9.37 5.96
N ALA A 413 26.22 -8.72 4.93
CA ALA A 413 26.44 -7.28 4.68
C ALA A 413 25.50 -6.40 5.51
N ALA A 414 24.41 -6.96 6.06
CA ALA A 414 23.40 -6.21 6.80
C ALA A 414 24.01 -5.42 7.96
N VAL A 415 23.67 -4.13 8.04
CA VAL A 415 24.08 -3.23 9.12
C VAL A 415 22.88 -2.95 10.01
N VAL A 416 23.06 -3.12 11.31
CA VAL A 416 22.06 -2.71 12.29
C VAL A 416 22.05 -1.17 12.39
N ALA A 417 20.89 -0.56 12.17
CA ALA A 417 20.73 0.90 12.19
C ALA A 417 20.01 1.35 13.46
N THR A 418 20.47 2.47 14.02
CA THR A 418 19.73 3.20 15.06
C THR A 418 18.83 4.22 14.37
N GLN A 419 17.54 4.12 14.64
CA GLN A 419 16.49 4.95 14.07
C GLN A 419 16.00 5.95 15.12
N THR A 420 15.89 7.22 14.75
CA THR A 420 15.40 8.31 15.61
C THR A 420 14.23 8.99 14.94
N VAL A 421 13.08 9.05 15.62
CA VAL A 421 11.86 9.72 15.14
C VAL A 421 11.60 10.95 16.00
N LEU A 422 11.55 12.12 15.36
CA LEU A 422 11.35 13.40 16.02
C LEU A 422 9.89 13.84 15.91
N HIS A 423 9.38 14.44 16.97
CA HIS A 423 8.03 14.98 17.05
C HIS A 423 8.00 16.23 17.95
N ASP A 424 9.02 17.08 17.83
CA ASP A 424 9.07 18.37 18.52
C ASP A 424 8.45 19.50 17.66
N ARG A 425 8.47 20.73 18.19
CA ARG A 425 7.91 21.92 17.54
C ARG A 425 8.47 22.19 16.14
N GLU A 426 9.76 21.93 15.92
CA GLU A 426 10.42 22.14 14.62
C GLU A 426 10.24 20.93 13.69
N HIS A 427 10.00 19.75 14.27
CA HIS A 427 9.86 18.47 13.59
C HIS A 427 8.50 17.82 13.85
N PRO A 428 7.37 18.44 13.45
CA PRO A 428 6.04 17.97 13.84
C PRO A 428 5.61 16.76 13.00
N SER A 429 6.15 15.57 13.30
CA SER A 429 5.73 14.32 12.66
C SER A 429 4.24 14.06 12.88
N HIS A 430 3.53 13.66 11.83
CA HIS A 430 2.07 13.49 11.88
C HIS A 430 1.57 12.54 10.78
N VAL A 431 0.41 11.93 11.05
CA VAL A 431 -0.43 11.31 10.02
C VAL A 431 -1.50 12.31 9.59
N THR A 432 -1.71 12.44 8.28
CA THR A 432 -2.81 13.20 7.69
C THR A 432 -3.93 12.25 7.32
N LEU A 433 -5.10 12.46 7.93
CA LEU A 433 -6.29 11.64 7.73
C LEU A 433 -7.35 12.42 6.92
N PRO A 434 -8.01 11.78 5.94
CA PRO A 434 -9.04 12.42 5.11
C PRO A 434 -10.40 12.37 5.80
N VAL A 435 -10.66 13.29 6.72
CA VAL A 435 -11.85 13.27 7.57
C VAL A 435 -13.07 13.76 6.80
N MET A 436 -14.08 12.89 6.67
CA MET A 436 -15.38 13.27 6.12
C MET A 436 -16.21 13.96 7.21
N ARG A 437 -16.67 15.19 6.95
CA ARG A 437 -17.63 15.85 7.83
C ARG A 437 -18.98 15.12 7.73
N ILE A 438 -19.35 14.40 8.79
CA ILE A 438 -20.71 13.91 8.95
C ILE A 438 -21.56 15.13 9.28
N GLY A 439 -22.46 15.53 8.37
CA GLY A 439 -23.39 16.62 8.64
C GLY A 439 -24.18 16.33 9.92
N GLU A 440 -24.24 17.30 10.83
CA GLU A 440 -25.19 17.25 11.94
C GLU A 440 -26.60 17.30 11.31
N GLY A 441 -27.26 16.15 11.26
CA GLY A 441 -28.64 16.02 10.76
C GLY A 441 -29.66 16.69 11.66
#